data_AF-A0A0D8Y5X4-F1
#
_entry.id   AF-A0A0D8Y5X4-F1
#
_cell.length_a   1.000
_cell.length_b   1.000
_cell.length_c   1.000
_cell.angle_alpha   90.00
_cell.angle_beta   90.00
_cell.angle_gamma   90.00
#
_symmetry.space_group_name_H-M   'P 1'
#
loop_
_entity.id
_entity.type
_entity.pdbx_description
1 polymer ?
#
loop_
_entity_poly.entity_id
_entity_poly.type
_entity_poly.pdbx_seq_one_letter_code
_entity_poly.pdbx_strand_id
1 'polypeptide(L)'
;MGSPICPPFVLEHEQNNKPVVTSTSQQIRREKRKYRCRKRSPATIERARVVRRDKANARERRRMNNLNDALEHLRTLLPSVPDEPKMTKIETLRVAQGITSRRNDSSATQFLLIFQQIM
;
A
#
# COMPACT_ATOMS: atom_id res chain seq x y z
N MET A 1 -18.24 1.71 -33.84
CA MET A 1 -16.76 1.65 -34.01
C MET A 1 -16.17 2.95 -33.47
N GLY A 2 -15.28 2.85 -32.48
CA GLY A 2 -14.37 3.92 -32.03
C GLY A 2 -14.92 4.95 -31.06
N SER A 3 -14.73 4.74 -29.75
CA SER A 3 -14.73 5.84 -28.77
C SER A 3 -13.47 6.71 -28.95
N PRO A 4 -13.51 8.03 -28.72
CA PRO A 4 -12.31 8.87 -28.82
C PRO A 4 -11.37 8.55 -27.66
N ILE A 5 -10.21 8.02 -28.02
CA ILE A 5 -9.06 7.79 -27.13
C ILE A 5 -8.59 9.16 -26.64
N CYS A 6 -8.54 9.37 -25.32
CA CYS A 6 -7.87 10.54 -24.75
C CYS A 6 -6.41 10.54 -25.22
N PRO A 7 -5.88 11.62 -25.80
CA PRO A 7 -4.48 11.66 -26.20
C PRO A 7 -3.58 11.51 -24.96
N PRO A 8 -2.40 10.88 -25.10
CA PRO A 8 -1.46 10.72 -24.00
C PRO A 8 -1.03 12.11 -23.52
N PHE A 9 -1.15 12.33 -22.20
CA PHE A 9 -0.69 13.54 -21.53
C PHE A 9 0.83 13.64 -21.69
N VAL A 10 1.27 14.47 -22.64
CA VAL A 10 2.69 14.81 -22.82
C VAL A 10 3.12 15.57 -21.56
N LEU A 11 4.02 14.96 -20.79
CA LEU A 11 4.66 15.59 -19.64
C LEU A 11 5.70 16.58 -20.17
N GLU A 12 5.31 17.84 -20.36
CA GLU A 12 6.29 18.92 -20.52
C GLU A 12 7.07 19.05 -19.21
N HIS A 13 8.33 18.60 -19.24
CA HIS A 13 9.29 18.84 -18.18
C HIS A 13 9.71 20.32 -18.22
N GLU A 14 8.88 21.20 -17.65
CA GLU A 14 9.32 22.56 -17.36
C GLU A 14 10.33 22.50 -16.19
N GLN A 15 11.62 22.60 -16.52
CA GLN A 15 12.69 22.76 -15.54
C GLN A 15 12.60 24.14 -14.88
N ASN A 16 11.71 24.27 -13.90
CA ASN A 16 11.68 25.44 -13.03
C ASN A 16 12.64 25.20 -11.85
N ASN A 17 13.88 25.67 -12.01
CA ASN A 17 14.87 25.76 -10.94
C ASN A 17 14.31 26.59 -9.78
N LYS A 18 13.84 25.92 -8.72
CA LYS A 18 13.46 26.58 -7.47
C LYS A 18 14.72 26.84 -6.64
N PRO A 19 14.92 28.06 -6.11
CA PRO A 19 16.04 28.33 -5.22
C PRO A 19 15.90 27.49 -3.94
N VAL A 20 16.97 26.76 -3.62
CA VAL A 20 17.12 26.02 -2.37
C VAL A 20 17.21 27.04 -1.23
N VAL A 21 16.09 27.26 -0.56
CA VAL A 21 16.05 27.99 0.72
C VAL A 21 16.16 26.97 1.84
N THR A 22 17.36 26.81 2.37
CA THR A 22 17.61 26.13 3.64
C THR A 22 17.05 27.00 4.77
N SER A 23 15.82 26.74 5.19
CA SER A 23 15.23 27.44 6.34
C SER A 23 15.20 26.54 7.56
N THR A 24 16.10 26.84 8.49
CA THR A 24 16.21 26.37 9.86
C THR A 24 14.85 26.20 10.55
N SER A 25 14.68 25.04 11.18
CA SER A 25 13.54 24.65 12.01
C SER A 25 13.31 25.65 13.15
N GLN A 26 12.32 26.52 13.00
CA GLN A 26 11.68 27.22 14.13
C GLN A 26 10.18 26.96 14.06
N GLN A 27 9.74 25.98 14.86
CA GLN A 27 8.33 25.69 15.08
C GLN A 27 7.68 26.81 15.90
N ILE A 28 7.33 27.92 15.26
CA ILE A 28 6.41 28.89 15.85
C ILE A 28 5.03 28.23 15.90
N ARG A 29 4.57 27.87 17.11
CA ARG A 29 3.20 27.45 17.40
C ARG A 29 2.25 28.58 16.98
N ARG A 30 1.75 28.51 15.75
CA ARG A 30 0.74 29.44 15.23
C ARG A 30 -0.53 29.27 16.07
N GLU A 31 -0.81 30.28 16.88
CA GLU A 31 -2.04 30.40 17.65
C GLU A 31 -3.25 30.26 16.71
N LYS A 32 -4.17 29.35 17.05
CA LYS A 32 -5.34 29.03 16.23
C LYS A 32 -6.28 30.23 16.21
N ARG A 33 -6.12 31.10 15.21
CA ARG A 33 -7.04 32.20 14.91
C ARG A 33 -8.47 31.65 14.89
N LYS A 34 -9.34 32.17 15.78
CA LYS A 34 -10.78 31.89 15.86
C LYS A 34 -11.37 31.86 14.45
N TYR A 35 -11.98 30.75 14.08
CA TYR A 35 -12.55 30.50 12.76
C TYR A 35 -13.64 31.52 12.46
N ARG A 36 -13.28 32.67 11.88
CA ARG A 36 -14.25 33.49 11.16
C ARG A 36 -14.67 32.65 9.96
N CYS A 37 -15.91 32.18 9.99
CA CYS A 37 -16.54 31.53 8.85
C CYS A 37 -16.70 32.57 7.73
N ARG A 38 -15.64 32.81 6.96
CA ARG A 38 -15.75 33.49 5.67
C ARG A 38 -16.52 32.53 4.76
N LYS A 39 -17.70 32.94 4.28
CA LYS A 39 -18.41 32.20 3.24
C LYS A 39 -17.43 31.99 2.08
N ARG A 40 -17.03 30.73 1.85
CA ARG A 40 -16.06 30.38 0.81
C ARG A 40 -16.74 30.48 -0.54
N SER A 41 -16.07 31.04 -1.53
CA SER A 41 -16.58 31.02 -2.90
C SER A 41 -16.77 29.57 -3.39
N PRO A 42 -17.75 29.29 -4.26
CA PRO A 42 -17.99 27.95 -4.79
C PRO A 42 -16.72 27.27 -5.34
N ALA A 43 -15.89 28.02 -6.08
CA ALA A 43 -14.61 27.54 -6.59
C ALA A 43 -13.61 27.12 -5.48
N THR A 44 -13.62 27.82 -4.34
CA THR A 44 -12.77 27.47 -3.19
C THR A 44 -13.26 26.21 -2.48
N ILE A 45 -14.58 26.01 -2.42
CA ILE A 45 -15.18 24.79 -1.88
C ILE A 45 -14.81 23.58 -2.75
N GLU A 46 -14.89 23.72 -4.08
CA GLU A 46 -14.56 22.63 -5.00
C GLU A 46 -13.07 22.28 -4.94
N ARG A 47 -12.17 23.28 -4.95
CA ARG A 47 -10.72 23.02 -4.72
C ARG A 47 -10.47 22.29 -3.41
N ALA A 48 -11.13 22.68 -2.32
CA ALA A 48 -11.00 22.01 -1.03
C ALA A 48 -11.58 20.58 -1.05
N ARG A 49 -12.57 20.29 -1.89
CA ARG A 49 -13.12 18.94 -2.09
C ARG A 49 -12.12 18.06 -2.84
N VAL A 50 -11.54 18.54 -3.93
CA VAL A 50 -10.49 17.83 -4.69
C VAL A 50 -9.29 17.51 -3.79
N VAL A 51 -8.74 18.50 -3.08
CA VAL A 51 -7.61 18.29 -2.17
C VAL A 51 -7.90 17.25 -1.08
N ARG A 52 -9.11 17.25 -0.52
CA ARG A 52 -9.52 16.23 0.47
C ARG A 52 -9.57 14.84 -0.15
N ARG A 53 -10.10 14.70 -1.36
CA ARG A 53 -10.14 13.45 -2.12
C ARG A 53 -8.72 12.95 -2.42
N ASP A 54 -7.84 13.81 -2.91
CA ASP A 54 -6.46 13.45 -3.23
C ASP A 54 -5.69 13.01 -2.00
N LYS A 55 -5.87 13.71 -0.87
CA LYS A 55 -5.28 13.32 0.40
C LYS A 55 -5.81 11.95 0.85
N ALA A 56 -7.08 11.64 0.63
CA ALA A 56 -7.66 10.34 0.94
C ALA A 56 -7.09 9.24 0.04
N ASN A 57 -7.03 9.49 -1.28
CA ASN A 57 -6.44 8.57 -2.25
C ASN A 57 -4.96 8.28 -1.94
N ALA A 58 -4.20 9.30 -1.55
CA ALA A 58 -2.80 9.14 -1.16
C ALA A 58 -2.64 8.25 0.08
N ARG A 59 -3.57 8.32 1.06
CA ARG A 59 -3.58 7.42 2.21
C ARG A 59 -3.89 5.99 1.81
N GLU A 60 -4.85 5.78 0.91
CA GLU A 60 -5.19 4.43 0.45
C GLU A 60 -4.05 3.80 -0.35
N ARG A 61 -3.36 4.58 -1.20
CA ARG A 61 -2.15 4.10 -1.87
C ARG A 61 -1.09 3.63 -0.88
N ARG A 62 -0.84 4.39 0.19
CA ARG A 62 0.10 3.99 1.25
C ARG A 62 -0.36 2.71 1.95
N ARG A 63 -1.65 2.60 2.30
CA ARG A 63 -2.22 1.39 2.89
C ARG A 63 -2.01 0.16 1.99
N MET A 64 -2.26 0.32 0.69
CA MET A 64 -2.08 -0.75 -0.29
C MET A 64 -0.61 -1.12 -0.48
N ASN A 65 0.30 -0.13 -0.50
CA ASN A 65 1.74 -0.38 -0.57
C ASN A 65 2.21 -1.20 0.63
N ASN A 66 1.84 -0.80 1.86
CA ASN A 66 2.19 -1.57 3.06
C ASN A 66 1.68 -3.02 3.01
N LEU A 67 0.46 -3.24 2.48
CA LEU A 67 -0.08 -4.58 2.28
C LEU A 67 0.73 -5.38 1.25
N ASN A 68 1.10 -4.75 0.13
CA ASN A 68 1.89 -5.39 -0.91
C ASN A 68 3.30 -5.71 -0.42
N ASP A 69 3.91 -4.86 0.40
CA ASP A 69 5.23 -5.09 1.01
C ASP A 69 5.20 -6.31 1.94
N ALA A 70 4.16 -6.43 2.78
CA ALA A 70 3.95 -7.60 3.60
C ALA A 70 3.74 -8.88 2.77
N LEU A 71 3.01 -8.78 1.66
CA LEU A 71 2.81 -9.92 0.74
C LEU A 71 4.13 -10.32 0.05
N GLU A 72 4.97 -9.36 -0.30
CA GLU A 72 6.29 -9.63 -0.87
C GLU A 72 7.21 -10.31 0.16
N HIS A 73 7.18 -9.86 1.41
CA HIS A 73 7.89 -10.54 2.49
C HIS A 73 7.39 -11.98 2.67
N LEU A 74 6.08 -12.22 2.59
CA LEU A 74 5.54 -13.58 2.62
C LEU A 74 6.12 -14.45 1.50
N ARG A 75 6.26 -13.94 0.27
CA ARG A 75 6.87 -14.69 -0.84
C ARG A 75 8.28 -15.16 -0.54
N THR A 76 9.09 -14.37 0.16
CA THR A 76 10.46 -14.76 0.54
C THR A 76 10.50 -15.93 1.54
N LEU A 77 9.41 -16.19 2.25
CA LEU A 77 9.29 -17.31 3.19
C LEU A 77 8.71 -18.57 2.53
N LEU A 78 8.15 -18.43 1.32
CA LEU A 78 7.59 -19.56 0.58
C LEU A 78 8.68 -20.22 -0.26
N PRO A 79 8.60 -21.54 -0.47
CA PRO A 79 9.45 -22.22 -1.45
C PRO A 79 9.24 -21.60 -2.84
N SER A 80 10.33 -21.18 -3.49
CA SER A 80 10.31 -20.63 -4.85
C SER A 80 11.43 -21.23 -5.69
N VAL A 81 11.16 -21.46 -6.97
CA VAL A 81 12.14 -21.92 -7.96
C VAL A 81 12.92 -20.71 -8.48
N PRO A 82 14.27 -20.76 -8.56
CA PRO A 82 15.03 -19.70 -9.21
C PRO A 82 14.62 -19.58 -10.68
N ASP A 83 14.55 -18.36 -11.20
CA ASP A 83 14.14 -18.00 -12.57
C ASP A 83 12.65 -18.10 -12.92
N GLU A 84 11.78 -18.52 -11.98
CA GLU A 84 10.33 -18.48 -12.20
C GLU A 84 9.75 -17.09 -11.86
N PRO A 85 8.75 -16.58 -12.61
CA PRO A 85 8.05 -15.35 -12.25
C PRO A 85 7.48 -15.39 -10.84
N LYS A 86 7.40 -14.21 -10.21
CA LYS A 86 6.81 -14.06 -8.88
C LYS A 86 5.38 -14.59 -8.85
N MET A 87 5.09 -15.40 -7.84
CA MET A 87 3.73 -15.90 -7.59
C MET A 87 2.71 -14.75 -7.53
N THR A 88 1.54 -14.97 -8.10
CA THR A 88 0.39 -14.05 -7.99
C THR A 88 -0.08 -13.96 -6.53
N LYS A 89 -0.92 -12.95 -6.24
CA LYS A 89 -1.46 -12.77 -4.88
C LYS A 89 -2.23 -14.01 -4.39
N ILE A 90 -3.05 -14.60 -5.26
CA ILE A 90 -3.87 -15.76 -4.90
C ILE A 90 -3.03 -17.02 -4.69
N GLU A 91 -2.01 -17.25 -5.53
CA GLU A 91 -1.10 -18.38 -5.39
C GLU A 91 -0.30 -18.28 -4.09
N THR A 92 0.24 -17.09 -3.80
CA THR A 92 1.00 -16.83 -2.57
C THR A 92 0.17 -17.20 -1.34
N LEU A 93 -1.09 -16.76 -1.29
CA LEU A 93 -1.99 -17.04 -0.17
C LEU A 93 -2.35 -18.53 -0.06
N ARG A 94 -2.62 -19.20 -1.18
CA ARG A 94 -2.94 -20.64 -1.20
C ARG A 94 -1.78 -21.49 -0.69
N VAL A 95 -0.56 -21.22 -1.15
CA VAL A 95 0.63 -21.96 -0.71
C VAL A 95 0.91 -21.70 0.77
N ALA A 96 0.81 -20.44 1.23
CA ALA A 96 0.98 -20.11 2.64
C ALA A 96 -0.03 -20.84 3.55
N GLN A 97 -1.30 -20.88 3.16
CA GLN A 97 -2.34 -21.62 3.90
C GLN A 97 -2.01 -23.11 3.97
N GLY A 98 -1.60 -23.72 2.85
CA GLY A 98 -1.21 -25.12 2.80
C GLY A 98 -0.05 -25.46 3.73
N ILE A 99 0.94 -24.57 3.88
CA ILE A 99 2.05 -24.74 4.81
C ILE A 99 1.57 -24.71 6.26
N THR A 100 0.71 -23.76 6.62
CA THR A 100 0.14 -23.67 7.98
C THR A 100 -0.68 -24.92 8.31
N SER A 101 -1.53 -25.39 7.40
CA SER A 101 -2.32 -26.61 7.60
C SER A 101 -1.42 -27.84 7.77
N ARG A 102 -0.44 -28.03 6.88
CA ARG A 102 0.50 -29.16 6.95
C ARG A 102 1.34 -29.15 8.24
N ARG A 103 1.70 -27.95 8.73
CA ARG A 103 2.40 -27.79 10.02
C ARG A 103 1.52 -28.20 11.20
N ASN A 104 0.24 -27.86 11.18
CA ASN A 104 -0.71 -28.22 12.24
C ASN A 104 -1.03 -29.73 12.26
N ASP A 105 -0.96 -30.41 11.11
CA ASP A 105 -1.23 -31.85 11.02
C ASP A 105 -0.03 -32.72 11.46
N SER A 106 1.21 -32.21 11.32
CA SER A 106 2.43 -32.99 11.63
C SER A 106 2.59 -33.29 13.13
N SER A 107 2.17 -32.40 14.03
CA SER A 107 2.23 -32.70 15.47
C SER A 107 1.21 -33.77 15.86
N ALA A 108 -0.03 -33.68 15.36
CA ALA A 108 -1.09 -34.65 15.68
C ALA A 108 -0.76 -36.06 15.16
N THR A 109 -0.21 -36.14 13.95
CA THR A 109 0.22 -37.41 13.34
C THR A 109 1.49 -37.97 13.98
N GLN A 110 2.48 -37.14 14.37
CA GLN A 110 3.63 -37.63 15.12
C GLN A 110 3.25 -38.14 16.52
N PHE A 111 2.32 -37.49 17.22
CA PHE A 111 1.81 -38.04 18.49
C PHE A 111 1.13 -39.39 18.26
N LEU A 112 0.27 -39.52 17.26
CA LEU A 112 -0.38 -40.80 16.92
C LEU A 112 0.62 -41.90 16.54
N LEU A 113 1.66 -41.58 15.78
CA LEU A 113 2.72 -42.53 15.40
C LEU A 113 3.59 -42.95 16.60
N ILE A 114 3.88 -42.04 17.54
CA ILE A 114 4.59 -42.38 18.78
C ILE A 114 3.74 -43.30 19.65
N PHE A 115 2.43 -43.05 19.77
CA PHE A 115 1.51 -43.93 20.52
C PHE A 115 1.40 -45.34 19.89
N GLN A 116 1.48 -45.46 18.57
CA GLN A 116 1.44 -46.75 17.87
C GLN A 116 2.75 -47.56 17.99
N GLN A 117 3.87 -46.92 18.36
CA GLN A 117 5.17 -47.57 18.49
C GLN A 117 5.44 -48.09 19.92
N ILE A 118 4.64 -47.65 20.90
CA ILE A 118 4.78 -47.99 22.33
C ILE A 118 3.82 -49.11 22.75
N MET A 119 2.76 -49.37 21.98
CA MET A 119 1.82 -50.50 22.15
C MET A 119 2.10 -51.59 21.13
#